data_AF-A0A9X2LH57-F1
#
_entry.id   AF-A0A9X2LH57-F1
#
_cell.length_a   1.000
_cell.length_b   1.000
_cell.length_c   1.000
_cell.angle_alpha   90.00
_cell.angle_beta   90.00
_cell.angle_gamma   90.00
#
_symmetry.space_group_name_H-M   'P 1'
#
loop_
_entity.id
_entity.type
_entity.pdbx_description
1 polymer ?
#
loop_
_entity_poly.entity_id
_entity_poly.type
_entity_poly.pdbx_seq_one_letter_code
_entity_poly.pdbx_strand_id
1 'polypeptide(L)'
;MRIPPAPPRPPDQTSPAEKAAISAQAAVREVALPMEEALSDADHAVVISLVAALPLVGGFPPRAPLVQVAQSAASPDDVAGVRPIKPLSRWHQEVRWAVDSMTSGRSAVPADVLSGGVSDGLEALVAAIEQRLGVVRIAAEIDLSHDGAYSAAWRKDFLLVTWSHVAVLALTVDD
;
A
#
# COMPACT_ATOMS: atom_id res chain seq x y z
N MET A 1 -24.40 6.68 -43.17
CA MET A 1 -23.05 7.22 -42.90
C MET A 1 -22.38 6.29 -41.89
N ARG A 2 -21.29 5.61 -42.25
CA ARG A 2 -20.55 4.70 -41.34
C ARG A 2 -19.48 5.51 -40.63
N ILE A 3 -19.51 5.53 -39.30
CA ILE A 3 -18.46 6.15 -38.47
C ILE A 3 -17.21 5.28 -38.62
N PRO A 4 -16.06 5.81 -39.04
CA PRO A 4 -14.83 5.03 -39.12
C PRO A 4 -14.42 4.58 -37.71
N PRO A 5 -13.86 3.36 -37.56
CA PRO A 5 -13.33 2.91 -36.28
C PRO A 5 -12.23 3.86 -35.82
N ALA A 6 -12.29 4.25 -34.55
CA ALA A 6 -11.25 5.06 -33.94
C ALA A 6 -9.89 4.35 -34.08
N PRO A 7 -8.82 5.06 -34.44
CA PRO A 7 -7.50 4.45 -34.57
C PRO A 7 -7.08 3.84 -33.21
N PRO A 8 -6.37 2.70 -33.23
CA PRO A 8 -5.84 2.10 -32.01
C PRO A 8 -4.92 3.11 -31.30
N ARG A 9 -5.12 3.26 -29.99
CA ARG A 9 -4.36 4.17 -29.14
C ARG A 9 -2.87 3.74 -29.20
N PRO A 10 -1.92 4.64 -29.50
CA PRO A 10 -0.51 4.28 -29.63
C PRO A 10 0.04 3.75 -28.28
N PRO A 11 1.00 2.80 -28.31
CA PRO A 11 1.44 2.02 -27.14
C PRO A 11 2.24 2.81 -26.08
N ASP A 12 2.37 4.13 -26.20
CA ASP A 12 3.35 4.93 -25.44
C ASP A 12 2.74 6.10 -24.63
N GLN A 13 1.42 6.08 -24.43
CA GLN A 13 0.71 7.14 -23.71
C GLN A 13 0.25 6.69 -22.32
N THR A 14 1.15 6.13 -21.51
CA THR A 14 0.91 6.09 -20.06
C THR A 14 0.76 7.52 -19.56
N SER A 15 -0.38 7.81 -18.95
CA SER A 15 -0.66 9.14 -18.42
C SER A 15 0.37 9.51 -17.34
N PRO A 16 0.64 10.81 -17.08
CA PRO A 16 1.53 11.21 -15.99
C PRO A 16 1.17 10.60 -14.63
N ALA A 17 -0.12 10.39 -14.38
CA ALA A 17 -0.62 9.76 -13.15
C ALA A 17 -0.30 8.25 -13.12
N GLU A 18 -0.47 7.53 -14.23
CA GLU A 18 -0.06 6.12 -14.32
C GLU A 18 1.45 5.96 -14.16
N LYS A 19 2.26 6.88 -14.73
CA LYS A 19 3.72 6.89 -14.53
C LYS A 19 4.08 7.13 -13.06
N ALA A 20 3.39 8.04 -12.38
CA ALA A 20 3.58 8.30 -10.96
C ALA A 20 3.23 7.07 -10.10
N ALA A 21 2.12 6.39 -10.42
CA ALA A 21 1.71 5.15 -9.77
C ALA A 21 2.76 4.05 -9.89
N ILE A 22 3.18 3.72 -11.13
CA ILE A 22 4.22 2.71 -11.38
C ILE A 22 5.52 3.08 -10.66
N SER A 23 5.90 4.36 -10.73
CA SER A 23 7.10 4.86 -10.07
C SER A 23 7.02 4.77 -8.54
N ALA A 24 5.84 4.96 -7.94
CA ALA A 24 5.63 4.81 -6.51
C ALA A 24 5.74 3.35 -6.08
N GLN A 25 5.15 2.44 -6.85
CA GLN A 25 5.23 1.00 -6.59
C GLN A 25 6.68 0.51 -6.64
N ALA A 26 7.44 0.93 -7.65
CA ALA A 26 8.86 0.60 -7.77
C ALA A 26 9.70 1.16 -6.60
N ALA A 27 9.49 2.43 -6.23
CA ALA A 27 10.22 3.05 -5.13
C ALA A 27 9.88 2.40 -3.78
N VAL A 28 8.60 2.07 -3.55
CA VAL A 28 8.19 1.33 -2.35
C VAL A 28 8.87 -0.04 -2.31
N ARG A 29 8.90 -0.77 -3.44
CA ARG A 29 9.53 -2.10 -3.49
C ARG A 29 11.02 -2.03 -3.19
N GLU A 30 11.72 -1.04 -3.74
CA GLU A 30 13.16 -0.82 -3.50
C GLU A 30 13.47 -0.63 -2.01
N VAL A 31 12.62 0.13 -1.30
CA VAL A 31 12.78 0.38 0.14
C VAL A 31 12.30 -0.79 1.00
N ALA A 32 11.22 -1.46 0.59
CA ALA A 32 10.62 -2.57 1.31
C ALA A 32 11.51 -3.82 1.33
N LEU A 33 12.23 -4.10 0.25
CA LEU A 33 13.04 -5.32 0.08
C LEU A 33 14.02 -5.57 1.25
N PRO A 34 14.88 -4.63 1.65
CA PRO A 34 15.76 -4.83 2.81
C PRO A 34 15.02 -5.04 4.13
N MET A 35 13.83 -4.45 4.29
CA MET A 35 13.00 -4.64 5.48
C MET A 35 12.41 -6.06 5.51
N GLU A 36 11.87 -6.52 4.38
CA GLU A 36 11.36 -7.88 4.22
C GLU A 36 12.44 -8.93 4.51
N GLU A 37 13.66 -8.74 3.97
CA GLU A 37 14.79 -9.65 4.21
C GLU A 37 15.22 -9.70 5.69
N ALA A 38 15.12 -8.58 6.40
CA ALA A 38 15.47 -8.51 7.81
C ALA A 38 14.39 -9.10 8.73
N LEU A 39 13.12 -9.00 8.31
CA LEU A 39 11.96 -9.48 9.06
C LEU A 39 11.61 -10.94 8.78
N SER A 40 11.97 -11.45 7.61
CA SER A 40 11.68 -12.83 7.21
C SER A 40 12.70 -13.83 7.77
N ASP A 41 12.25 -15.05 8.03
CA ASP A 41 13.08 -16.20 8.38
C ASP A 41 12.64 -17.47 7.60
N ALA A 42 13.13 -18.64 7.99
CA ALA A 42 12.90 -19.89 7.25
C ALA A 42 11.42 -20.34 7.24
N ASP A 43 10.67 -20.00 8.28
CA ASP A 43 9.27 -20.38 8.48
C ASP A 43 8.37 -19.13 8.57
N HIS A 44 8.83 -17.98 8.06
CA HIS A 44 8.16 -16.70 8.22
C HIS A 44 8.53 -15.75 7.09
N ALA A 45 7.63 -15.54 6.13
CA ALA A 45 7.82 -14.64 5.00
C ALA A 45 7.03 -13.35 5.18
N VAL A 46 7.73 -12.21 5.22
CA VAL A 46 7.14 -10.87 5.32
C VAL A 46 7.13 -10.20 3.96
N VAL A 47 5.99 -9.60 3.59
CA VAL A 47 5.87 -8.79 2.37
C VAL A 47 5.23 -7.43 2.66
N ILE A 48 5.85 -6.38 2.14
CA ILE A 48 5.41 -4.99 2.20
C ILE A 48 5.26 -4.48 0.77
N SER A 49 4.04 -4.17 0.34
CA SER A 49 3.77 -3.83 -1.05
C SER A 49 2.74 -2.74 -1.23
N LEU A 50 3.01 -1.82 -2.16
CA LEU A 50 2.01 -0.90 -2.67
C LEU A 50 1.19 -1.59 -3.78
N VAL A 51 0.24 -2.42 -3.38
CA VAL A 51 -0.50 -3.32 -4.29
C VAL A 51 -1.37 -2.57 -5.30
N ALA A 52 -1.78 -1.34 -4.98
CA ALA A 52 -2.48 -0.47 -5.90
C ALA A 52 -2.02 0.98 -5.74
N ALA A 53 -1.92 1.70 -6.87
CA ALA A 53 -1.82 3.15 -6.94
C ALA A 53 -2.61 3.59 -8.17
N LEU A 54 -3.79 4.16 -7.95
CA LEU A 54 -4.74 4.51 -9.00
C LEU A 54 -4.98 6.02 -9.02
N PRO A 55 -5.06 6.65 -10.20
CA PRO A 55 -5.47 8.05 -10.30
C PRO A 55 -6.87 8.26 -9.71
N LEU A 56 -7.05 9.36 -8.98
CA LEU A 56 -8.32 9.75 -8.38
C LEU A 56 -9.26 10.33 -9.43
N VAL A 57 -10.12 9.48 -9.98
CA VAL A 57 -11.10 9.87 -11.01
C VAL A 57 -12.24 10.67 -10.37
N GLY A 58 -12.23 12.01 -10.55
CA GLY A 58 -13.26 12.91 -10.02
C GLY A 58 -12.75 13.98 -9.03
N GLY A 59 -11.45 13.97 -8.74
CA GLY A 59 -10.80 14.95 -7.87
C GLY A 59 -10.94 14.66 -6.37
N PHE A 60 -10.26 15.46 -5.56
CA PHE A 60 -10.21 15.32 -4.10
C PHE A 60 -11.16 16.29 -3.39
N PRO A 61 -11.83 15.88 -2.29
CA PRO A 61 -11.85 14.52 -1.75
C PRO A 61 -12.66 13.55 -2.62
N PRO A 62 -12.47 12.22 -2.48
CA PRO A 62 -13.31 11.25 -3.16
C PRO A 62 -14.78 11.52 -2.85
N ARG A 63 -15.63 11.52 -3.88
CA ARG A 63 -17.09 11.69 -3.72
C ARG A 63 -17.76 10.42 -3.23
N ALA A 64 -17.15 9.27 -3.50
CA ALA A 64 -17.62 7.97 -3.04
C ALA A 64 -17.21 7.72 -1.58
N PRO A 65 -17.99 6.94 -0.81
CA PRO A 65 -17.59 6.45 0.50
C PRO A 65 -16.23 5.72 0.46
N LEU A 66 -15.41 5.85 1.51
CA LEU A 66 -14.07 5.24 1.54
C LEU A 66 -14.09 3.72 1.37
N VAL A 67 -15.15 3.04 1.82
CA VAL A 67 -15.32 1.60 1.58
C VAL A 67 -15.43 1.26 0.10
N GLN A 68 -16.17 2.06 -0.69
CA GLN A 68 -16.28 1.85 -2.13
C GLN A 68 -14.98 2.21 -2.85
N VAL A 69 -14.26 3.22 -2.35
CA VAL A 69 -12.93 3.58 -2.84
C VAL A 69 -11.95 2.42 -2.60
N ALA A 70 -11.96 1.83 -1.40
CA ALA A 70 -11.15 0.67 -1.07
C ALA A 70 -11.54 -0.54 -1.92
N GLN A 71 -12.82 -0.86 -2.09
CA GLN A 71 -13.28 -1.95 -2.96
C GLN A 71 -12.85 -1.77 -4.43
N SER A 72 -12.77 -0.52 -4.90
CA SER A 72 -12.36 -0.23 -6.28
C SER A 72 -10.84 -0.31 -6.47
N ALA A 73 -10.07 -0.05 -5.42
CA ALA A 73 -8.60 -0.01 -5.47
C ALA A 73 -7.95 -1.32 -5.00
N ALA A 74 -8.57 -1.98 -4.03
CA ALA A 74 -8.24 -3.32 -3.56
C ALA A 74 -9.10 -4.37 -4.28
N SER A 75 -8.98 -5.62 -3.87
CA SER A 75 -9.86 -6.70 -4.31
C SER A 75 -11.29 -6.44 -3.80
N PRO A 76 -12.29 -6.22 -4.67
CA PRO A 76 -13.63 -5.75 -4.28
C PRO A 76 -14.38 -6.72 -3.37
N ASP A 77 -14.09 -8.02 -3.51
CA ASP A 77 -14.77 -9.09 -2.77
C ASP A 77 -14.19 -9.31 -1.36
N ASP A 78 -13.02 -8.70 -1.07
CA ASP A 78 -12.29 -8.93 0.18
C ASP A 78 -12.46 -7.82 1.21
N VAL A 79 -13.06 -6.67 0.86
CA VAL A 79 -13.16 -5.51 1.77
C VAL A 79 -14.46 -5.57 2.58
N ALA A 80 -14.34 -5.88 3.88
CA ALA A 80 -15.44 -5.89 4.84
C ALA A 80 -15.71 -4.51 5.45
N GLY A 81 -14.68 -3.66 5.56
CA GLY A 81 -14.78 -2.37 6.24
C GLY A 81 -13.59 -1.46 5.97
N VAL A 82 -13.74 -0.19 6.34
CA VAL A 82 -12.64 0.80 6.29
C VAL A 82 -12.72 1.67 7.53
N ARG A 83 -11.62 1.74 8.28
CA ARG A 83 -11.51 2.51 9.53
C ARG A 83 -10.56 3.70 9.33
N PRO A 84 -11.07 4.93 9.24
CA PRO A 84 -10.24 6.11 9.08
C PRO A 84 -9.28 6.31 10.24
N ILE A 85 -8.01 6.59 9.95
CA ILE A 85 -6.99 6.90 10.95
C ILE A 85 -7.08 8.38 11.31
N LYS A 86 -7.29 8.68 12.60
CA LYS A 86 -7.41 10.04 13.13
C LYS A 86 -6.59 10.24 14.41
N PRO A 87 -5.83 11.35 14.54
CA PRO A 87 -5.56 12.35 13.51
C PRO A 87 -4.73 11.76 12.36
N LEU A 88 -4.81 12.37 11.17
CA LEU A 88 -4.08 11.90 9.98
C LEU A 88 -2.58 11.76 10.26
N SER A 89 -2.00 12.64 11.08
CA SER A 89 -0.60 12.59 11.47
C SER A 89 -0.16 11.28 12.14
N ARG A 90 -1.08 10.35 12.48
CA ARG A 90 -0.74 9.03 13.02
C ARG A 90 -0.63 7.92 11.98
N TRP A 91 -0.92 8.17 10.71
CA TRP A 91 -0.98 7.08 9.73
C TRP A 91 0.35 6.32 9.59
N HIS A 92 1.50 7.03 9.57
CA HIS A 92 2.81 6.40 9.54
C HIS A 92 3.12 5.62 10.83
N GLN A 93 2.57 6.04 11.97
CA GLN A 93 2.71 5.33 13.24
C GLN A 93 1.89 4.02 13.25
N GLU A 94 0.71 4.02 12.66
CA GLU A 94 -0.09 2.78 12.50
C GLU A 94 0.60 1.78 11.57
N VAL A 95 1.25 2.25 10.50
CA VAL A 95 2.10 1.41 9.64
C VAL A 95 3.32 0.89 10.42
N ARG A 96 3.97 1.75 11.22
CA ARG A 96 5.08 1.34 12.10
C ARG A 96 4.68 0.20 13.01
N TRP A 97 3.61 0.38 13.77
CA TRP A 97 3.12 -0.64 14.71
C TRP A 97 2.73 -1.94 14.01
N ALA A 98 2.19 -1.84 12.80
CA ALA A 98 1.88 -3.01 12.00
C ALA A 98 3.17 -3.75 11.59
N VAL A 99 4.20 -3.04 11.12
CA VAL A 99 5.51 -3.61 10.80
C VAL A 99 6.18 -4.22 12.03
N ASP A 100 6.15 -3.53 13.17
CA ASP A 100 6.69 -4.05 14.43
C ASP A 100 5.97 -5.34 14.83
N SER A 101 4.66 -5.44 14.60
CA SER A 101 3.87 -6.64 14.91
C SER A 101 4.10 -7.81 13.96
N MET A 102 4.71 -7.58 12.79
CA MET A 102 5.14 -8.64 11.88
C MET A 102 6.43 -9.32 12.35
N THR A 103 7.11 -8.83 13.38
CA THR A 103 8.31 -9.50 13.87
C THR A 103 7.95 -10.84 14.52
N SER A 104 8.33 -11.94 13.88
CA SER A 104 8.51 -13.20 14.61
C SER A 104 9.59 -12.92 15.68
N GLY A 105 9.34 -13.26 16.95
CA GLY A 105 10.31 -13.07 18.03
C GLY A 105 11.61 -13.91 17.89
N ARG A 106 11.95 -14.33 16.66
CA ARG A 106 13.01 -15.28 16.28
C ARG A 106 13.95 -14.74 15.19
N SER A 107 13.88 -13.46 14.84
CA SER A 107 14.81 -12.91 13.84
C SER A 107 16.28 -13.14 14.23
N ALA A 108 17.08 -13.56 13.25
CA ALA A 108 18.51 -13.82 13.41
C ALA A 108 19.35 -12.54 13.60
N VAL A 109 18.75 -11.38 13.33
CA VAL A 109 19.39 -10.07 13.51
C VAL A 109 19.11 -9.57 14.94
N PRO A 110 20.09 -8.98 15.63
CA PRO A 110 19.86 -8.39 16.95
C PRO A 110 18.71 -7.37 16.94
N ALA A 111 17.84 -7.44 17.96
CA ALA A 111 16.63 -6.62 18.05
C ALA A 111 16.88 -5.11 17.97
N ASP A 112 18.02 -4.65 18.47
CA ASP A 112 18.49 -3.25 18.41
C ASP A 112 18.87 -2.81 16.99
N VAL A 113 19.51 -3.70 16.22
CA VAL A 113 19.88 -3.46 14.82
C VAL A 113 18.64 -3.51 13.91
N LEU A 114 17.75 -4.46 14.17
CA LEU A 114 16.44 -4.55 13.50
C LEU A 114 15.62 -3.29 13.73
N SER A 115 15.52 -2.84 14.98
CA SER A 115 14.72 -1.66 15.32
C SER A 115 15.22 -0.40 14.62
N GLY A 116 16.54 -0.22 14.50
CA GLY A 116 17.13 0.90 13.77
C GLY A 116 16.87 0.83 12.26
N GLY A 117 17.23 -0.29 11.62
CA GLY A 117 17.10 -0.46 10.17
C GLY A 117 15.65 -0.47 9.67
N VAL A 118 14.73 -1.09 10.42
CA VAL A 118 13.30 -1.11 10.10
C VAL A 118 12.68 0.27 10.31
N SER A 119 13.10 1.02 11.34
CA SER A 119 12.62 2.39 11.55
C SER A 119 13.06 3.34 10.43
N ASP A 120 14.33 3.28 10.02
CA ASP A 120 14.83 4.09 8.90
C ASP A 120 14.17 3.68 7.57
N GLY A 121 13.99 2.38 7.35
CA GLY A 121 13.28 1.84 6.19
C GLY A 121 11.82 2.31 6.13
N LEU A 122 11.14 2.40 7.28
CA LEU A 122 9.77 2.90 7.34
C LEU A 122 9.68 4.39 6.99
N GLU A 123 10.57 5.22 7.52
CA GLU A 123 10.60 6.64 7.16
C GLU A 123 10.88 6.81 5.65
N ALA A 124 11.78 5.99 5.09
CA ALA A 124 12.04 5.96 3.66
C ALA A 124 10.82 5.47 2.85
N LEU A 125 10.04 4.51 3.36
CA LEU A 125 8.82 3.99 2.74
C LEU A 125 7.75 5.08 2.65
N VAL A 126 7.52 5.78 3.76
CA VAL A 126 6.60 6.93 3.83
C VAL A 126 7.04 8.02 2.84
N ALA A 127 8.32 8.37 2.84
CA ALA A 127 8.88 9.36 1.92
C ALA A 127 8.72 8.92 0.45
N ALA A 128 8.94 7.64 0.12
CA ALA A 128 8.77 7.12 -1.24
C ALA A 128 7.33 7.27 -1.74
N ILE A 129 6.34 7.00 -0.88
CA ILE A 129 4.92 7.17 -1.22
C ILE A 129 4.62 8.66 -1.44
N GLU A 130 4.98 9.53 -0.50
CA GLU A 130 4.61 10.95 -0.56
C GLU A 130 5.35 11.72 -1.66
N GLN A 131 6.61 11.37 -1.95
CA GLN A 131 7.37 11.99 -3.05
C GLN A 131 6.79 11.67 -4.43
N ARG A 132 6.21 10.48 -4.60
CA ARG A 132 5.73 10.00 -5.91
C ARG A 132 4.24 10.27 -6.11
N LEU A 133 3.42 10.09 -5.08
CA LEU A 133 1.95 10.23 -5.16
C LEU A 133 1.43 11.54 -4.57
N GLY A 134 2.29 12.31 -3.89
CA GLY A 134 1.95 13.51 -3.15
C GLY A 134 1.58 13.22 -1.68
N VAL A 135 1.46 14.29 -0.90
CA VAL A 135 1.15 14.22 0.54
C VAL A 135 -0.18 13.50 0.77
N VAL A 136 -0.16 12.52 1.69
CA VAL A 136 -1.36 11.80 2.10
C VAL A 136 -2.31 12.75 2.82
N ARG A 137 -3.61 12.70 2.48
CA ARG A 137 -4.65 13.56 3.05
C ARG A 137 -5.76 12.78 3.75
N ILE A 138 -5.95 11.53 3.39
CA ILE A 138 -6.81 10.59 4.09
C ILE A 138 -6.02 9.29 4.21
N ALA A 139 -6.01 8.71 5.39
CA ALA A 139 -5.49 7.38 5.62
C ALA A 139 -6.54 6.56 6.37
N ALA A 140 -6.65 5.29 6.04
CA ALA A 140 -7.55 4.36 6.71
C ALA A 140 -6.97 2.96 6.70
N GLU A 141 -7.29 2.19 7.73
CA GLU A 141 -7.10 0.74 7.73
C GLU A 141 -8.24 0.08 6.97
N ILE A 142 -7.94 -0.94 6.18
CA ILE A 142 -8.90 -1.74 5.44
C ILE A 142 -9.12 -3.04 6.22
N ASP A 143 -10.36 -3.27 6.63
CA ASP A 143 -10.78 -4.53 7.27
C ASP A 143 -11.12 -5.53 6.16
N LEU A 144 -10.39 -6.66 6.12
CA LEU A 144 -10.59 -7.70 5.10
C LEU A 144 -11.51 -8.83 5.60
N SER A 145 -12.42 -9.32 4.75
CA SER A 145 -13.19 -10.54 4.98
C SER A 145 -12.29 -11.77 4.85
N HIS A 146 -12.18 -12.56 5.91
CA HIS A 146 -11.26 -13.70 6.02
C HIS A 146 -11.65 -14.95 5.19
N ASP A 147 -12.41 -14.82 4.10
CA ASP A 147 -13.10 -15.96 3.45
C ASP A 147 -12.48 -16.44 2.12
N GLY A 148 -11.20 -16.10 1.86
CA GLY A 148 -10.48 -16.49 0.63
C GLY A 148 -9.42 -17.57 0.89
N ALA A 149 -9.51 -18.69 0.15
CA ALA A 149 -8.71 -19.92 0.25
C ALA A 149 -7.17 -19.81 0.00
N TYR A 150 -6.59 -18.62 0.09
CA TYR A 150 -5.15 -18.34 0.08
C TYR A 150 -4.88 -17.21 1.08
N SER A 151 -4.95 -17.53 2.36
CA SER A 151 -4.81 -16.55 3.45
C SER A 151 -3.38 -16.55 3.94
N ALA A 152 -2.72 -15.40 3.83
CA ALA A 152 -1.59 -15.11 4.70
C ALA A 152 -1.99 -15.34 6.17
N ALA A 153 -1.07 -15.85 6.98
CA ALA A 153 -1.33 -16.10 8.40
C ALA A 153 -1.69 -14.79 9.12
N TRP A 154 -1.12 -13.68 8.66
CA TRP A 154 -1.48 -12.34 9.08
C TRP A 154 -1.43 -11.37 7.90
N ARG A 155 -2.38 -10.42 7.86
CA ARG A 155 -2.45 -9.39 6.83
C ARG A 155 -3.04 -8.09 7.38
N LYS A 156 -2.49 -6.96 6.96
CA LYS A 156 -3.02 -5.63 7.24
C LYS A 156 -2.86 -4.71 6.03
N ASP A 157 -3.96 -4.11 5.61
CA ASP A 157 -4.00 -3.22 4.45
C ASP A 157 -4.36 -1.78 4.87
N PHE A 158 -3.73 -0.80 4.22
CA PHE A 158 -3.96 0.62 4.43
C PHE A 158 -4.38 1.31 3.14
N LEU A 159 -5.50 2.02 3.19
CA LEU A 159 -5.94 2.94 2.14
C LEU A 159 -5.29 4.31 2.35
N LEU A 160 -4.57 4.79 1.36
CA LEU A 160 -3.94 6.11 1.34
C LEU A 160 -4.55 6.94 0.21
N VAL A 161 -5.04 8.14 0.52
CA VAL A 161 -5.61 9.04 -0.48
C VAL A 161 -4.83 10.34 -0.49
N THR A 162 -4.32 10.72 -1.65
CA THR A 162 -3.66 11.99 -1.92
C THR A 162 -4.58 12.92 -2.72
N TRP A 163 -4.10 14.09 -3.14
CA TRP A 163 -4.85 14.97 -4.04
C TRP A 163 -5.19 14.31 -5.39
N SER A 164 -4.34 13.39 -5.84
CA SER A 164 -4.36 12.85 -7.21
C SER A 164 -4.46 11.34 -7.28
N HIS A 165 -4.23 10.61 -6.19
CA HIS A 165 -4.21 9.15 -6.19
C HIS A 165 -4.95 8.55 -5.00
N VAL A 166 -5.41 7.33 -5.20
CA VAL A 166 -5.75 6.36 -4.17
C VAL A 166 -4.71 5.26 -4.25
N ALA A 167 -4.13 4.88 -3.11
CA ALA A 167 -3.18 3.80 -3.04
C ALA A 167 -3.54 2.82 -1.92
N VAL A 168 -3.14 1.57 -2.08
CA VAL A 168 -3.30 0.52 -1.09
C VAL A 168 -1.92 -0.02 -0.75
N LEU A 169 -1.53 0.13 0.52
CA LEU A 169 -0.32 -0.48 1.09
C LEU A 169 -0.74 -1.74 1.84
N ALA A 170 -0.28 -2.90 1.39
CA ALA A 170 -0.51 -4.19 2.02
C ALA A 170 0.74 -4.64 2.77
N LEU A 171 0.52 -5.15 3.98
CA LEU A 171 1.51 -5.82 4.82
C LEU A 171 1.03 -7.25 5.04
N THR A 172 1.83 -8.25 4.71
CA THR A 172 1.46 -9.66 4.86
C THR A 172 2.58 -10.47 5.50
N VAL A 173 2.16 -11.52 6.20
CA VAL A 173 3.02 -12.52 6.81
C VAL A 173 2.47 -13.90 6.49
N ASP A 174 3.32 -14.74 5.92
CA ASP A 174 3.06 -16.16 5.64
C ASP A 174 4.01 -17.02 6.48
N ASP A 175 3.48 -18.00 7.23
CA ASP A 175 4.27 -18.98 8.00
C ASP A 175 4.42 -20.32 7.25
#